data_AF-A0A850QYS9-F1
#
_entry.id   AF-A0A850QYS9-F1
#
_cell.length_a   1.000
_cell.length_b   1.000
_cell.length_c   1.000
_cell.angle_alpha   90.00
_cell.angle_beta   90.00
_cell.angle_gamma   90.00
#
_symmetry.space_group_name_H-M   'P 1'
#
loop_
_entity.id
_entity.type
_entity.pdbx_description
1 polymer ?
#
loop_
_entity_poly.entity_id
_entity_poly.type
_entity_poly.pdbx_seq_one_letter_code
_entity_poly.pdbx_strand_id
1 'polypeptide(L)'
;LLSRIDKILCLHTDDAARFLNIGASSEKITVTGSIKYDLTVDPIIFEQAKQLRTQLGDKRPILIAASTHKGEDEQVFSAFNTILQHNIDALLIIVPRHPERFNEVELMAEKNFQFTVHRRTSKAEINPITQVYLADTMGEMLLLLASSDVTFMGGSLIGDKVGGHNLLEPAAVGKPAITGPSYYNFIDITEQLHQANAIEICQDSSMLAEQVITLFSNPKSQHLMGENGRKVVQQNQGAVQRTIDSITDYLH
;
A
#
# COMPACT_ATOMS: atom_id res chain seq x y z
N LEU A 1 -14.60 -26.90 -25.00
CA LEU A 1 -14.40 -26.45 -23.60
C LEU A 1 -15.39 -25.32 -23.27
N LEU A 2 -15.37 -24.20 -24.01
CA LEU A 2 -16.26 -23.04 -23.79
C LEU A 2 -17.76 -23.35 -23.90
N SER A 3 -18.15 -24.34 -24.70
CA SER A 3 -19.55 -24.79 -24.78
C SER A 3 -20.09 -25.39 -23.47
N ARG A 4 -19.22 -25.77 -22.53
CA ARG A 4 -19.57 -26.31 -21.20
C ARG A 4 -19.51 -25.25 -20.09
N ILE A 5 -19.27 -23.99 -20.43
CA ILE A 5 -19.24 -22.89 -19.47
C ILE A 5 -20.53 -22.09 -19.63
N ASP A 6 -21.25 -21.88 -18.53
CA ASP A 6 -22.54 -21.17 -18.52
C ASP A 6 -22.35 -19.65 -18.47
N LYS A 7 -21.38 -19.18 -17.69
CA LYS A 7 -21.04 -17.76 -17.56
C LYS A 7 -19.53 -17.56 -17.45
N ILE A 8 -19.03 -16.47 -18.03
CA ILE A 8 -17.64 -16.03 -17.99
C ILE A 8 -17.65 -14.62 -17.39
N LEU A 9 -17.13 -14.48 -16.18
CA LEU A 9 -17.02 -13.19 -15.49
C LEU A 9 -15.61 -12.66 -15.68
N CYS A 10 -15.50 -11.62 -16.50
CA CYS A 10 -14.24 -11.01 -16.86
C CYS A 10 -13.88 -9.87 -15.89
N LEU A 11 -12.58 -9.68 -15.72
CA LEU A 11 -12.02 -8.58 -14.97
C LEU A 11 -12.04 -7.29 -15.82
N HIS A 12 -11.50 -7.36 -17.05
CA HIS A 12 -11.44 -6.24 -17.99
C HIS A 12 -12.26 -6.48 -19.26
N THR A 13 -12.54 -5.40 -19.99
CA THR A 13 -13.16 -5.45 -21.33
C THR A 13 -12.29 -6.20 -22.33
N ASP A 14 -10.97 -6.13 -22.19
CA ASP A 14 -10.03 -6.82 -23.07
C ASP A 14 -10.04 -8.34 -22.83
N ASP A 15 -10.28 -8.78 -21.59
CA ASP A 15 -10.51 -10.21 -21.30
C ASP A 15 -11.78 -10.69 -21.99
N ALA A 16 -12.87 -9.91 -21.90
CA ALA A 16 -14.12 -10.21 -22.60
C ALA A 16 -13.90 -10.29 -24.12
N ALA A 17 -13.13 -9.37 -24.71
CA ALA A 17 -12.79 -9.40 -26.13
C ALA A 17 -11.97 -10.66 -26.50
N ARG A 18 -11.00 -11.07 -25.66
CA ARG A 18 -10.23 -12.31 -25.86
C ARG A 18 -11.14 -13.54 -25.82
N PHE A 19 -12.08 -13.63 -24.88
CA PHE A 19 -13.04 -14.73 -24.81
C PHE A 19 -13.99 -14.76 -26.01
N LEU A 20 -14.47 -13.60 -26.48
CA LEU A 20 -15.24 -13.50 -27.73
C LEU A 20 -14.45 -14.05 -28.92
N ASN A 21 -13.18 -13.66 -29.05
CA ASN A 21 -12.32 -14.05 -30.17
C ASN A 21 -12.06 -15.57 -30.23
N ILE A 22 -12.11 -16.28 -29.10
CA ILE A 22 -11.96 -17.74 -29.05
C ILE A 22 -13.30 -18.49 -29.11
N GLY A 23 -14.41 -17.79 -29.39
CA GLY A 23 -15.71 -18.39 -29.71
C GLY A 23 -16.68 -18.52 -28.53
N ALA A 24 -16.48 -17.79 -27.43
CA ALA A 24 -17.51 -17.70 -26.39
C ALA A 24 -18.67 -16.81 -26.86
N SER A 25 -19.91 -17.19 -26.49
CA SER A 25 -21.10 -16.37 -26.78
C SER A 25 -21.08 -15.08 -25.96
N SER A 26 -21.41 -13.95 -26.57
CA SER A 26 -21.48 -12.64 -25.90
C SER A 26 -22.46 -12.63 -24.72
N GLU A 27 -23.56 -13.38 -24.80
CA GLU A 27 -24.57 -13.49 -23.72
C GLU A 27 -24.01 -14.14 -22.44
N LYS A 28 -22.98 -14.98 -22.61
CA LYS A 28 -22.31 -15.67 -21.50
C LYS A 28 -21.23 -14.82 -20.85
N ILE A 29 -20.81 -13.72 -21.47
CA ILE A 29 -19.69 -12.91 -21.00
C ILE A 29 -20.22 -11.69 -20.26
N THR A 30 -19.66 -11.39 -19.10
CA THR A 30 -19.98 -10.18 -18.34
C THR A 30 -18.72 -9.65 -17.69
N VAL A 31 -18.45 -8.35 -17.83
CA VAL A 31 -17.32 -7.70 -17.15
C VAL A 31 -17.80 -7.28 -15.77
N THR A 32 -17.21 -7.86 -14.74
CA THR A 32 -17.56 -7.59 -13.33
C THR A 32 -16.56 -6.67 -12.64
N GLY A 33 -15.34 -6.54 -13.17
CA GLY A 33 -14.27 -5.76 -12.54
C GLY A 33 -13.49 -6.57 -11.51
N SER A 34 -12.59 -5.92 -10.77
CA SER A 34 -11.76 -6.60 -9.77
C SER A 34 -12.38 -6.56 -8.40
N ILE A 35 -12.59 -7.73 -7.80
CA ILE A 35 -12.95 -7.84 -6.38
C ILE A 35 -11.89 -7.22 -5.46
N LYS A 36 -10.65 -7.01 -5.96
CA LYS A 36 -9.58 -6.35 -5.21
C LYS A 36 -9.96 -4.92 -4.76
N TYR A 37 -10.86 -4.25 -5.49
CA TYR A 37 -11.31 -2.89 -5.18
C TYR A 37 -12.42 -2.84 -4.11
N ASP A 38 -13.11 -3.94 -3.82
CA ASP A 38 -14.20 -4.02 -2.83
C ASP A 38 -13.71 -4.01 -1.37
N LEU A 39 -12.54 -3.40 -1.12
CA LEU A 39 -12.01 -3.16 0.21
C LEU A 39 -12.91 -2.16 0.95
N THR A 40 -13.42 -2.56 2.11
CA THR A 40 -14.11 -1.69 3.06
C THR A 40 -13.22 -1.45 4.27
N VAL A 41 -13.09 -0.19 4.68
CA VAL A 41 -12.33 0.19 5.88
C VAL A 41 -13.34 0.47 6.99
N ASP A 42 -13.30 -0.33 8.04
CA ASP A 42 -14.16 -0.13 9.22
C ASP A 42 -13.85 1.24 9.85
N PRO A 43 -14.86 2.09 10.13
CA PRO A 43 -14.68 3.37 10.81
C PRO A 43 -13.83 3.30 12.10
N ILE A 44 -13.86 2.17 12.83
CA ILE A 44 -13.06 1.98 14.05
C ILE A 44 -11.55 2.07 13.79
N ILE A 45 -11.10 1.72 12.57
CA ILE A 45 -9.69 1.80 12.19
C ILE A 45 -9.20 3.24 12.23
N PHE A 46 -10.01 4.21 11.80
CA PHE A 46 -9.62 5.63 11.81
C PHE A 46 -9.52 6.18 13.24
N GLU A 47 -10.41 5.77 14.14
CA GLU A 47 -10.35 6.15 15.55
C GLU A 47 -9.11 5.57 16.23
N GLN A 48 -8.80 4.30 16.00
CA GLN A 48 -7.59 3.66 16.51
C GLN A 48 -6.32 4.29 15.90
N ALA A 49 -6.35 4.64 14.61
CA ALA A 49 -5.22 5.27 13.93
C ALA A 49 -4.93 6.66 14.51
N LYS A 50 -5.96 7.41 14.87
CA LYS A 50 -5.82 8.70 15.56
C LYS A 50 -5.18 8.54 16.93
N GLN A 51 -5.56 7.51 17.70
CA GLN A 51 -4.92 7.21 18.99
C GLN A 51 -3.45 6.86 18.82
N LEU A 52 -3.12 6.00 17.86
CA LEU A 52 -1.72 5.66 17.55
C LEU A 52 -0.94 6.89 17.06
N ARG A 53 -1.54 7.73 16.21
CA ARG A 53 -0.94 8.99 15.74
C ARG A 53 -0.57 9.91 16.90
N THR A 54 -1.43 10.06 17.89
CA THR A 54 -1.11 10.86 19.08
C THR A 54 0.06 10.29 19.88
N GLN A 55 0.19 8.97 19.97
CA GLN A 55 1.35 8.33 20.62
C GLN A 55 2.66 8.52 19.83
N LEU A 56 2.59 8.50 18.50
CA LEU A 56 3.75 8.68 17.61
C LEU A 56 4.14 10.16 17.40
N GLY A 57 3.20 11.07 17.68
CA GLY A 57 3.36 12.52 17.59
C GLY A 57 2.37 13.15 16.60
N ASP A 58 1.41 13.94 17.11
CA ASP A 58 0.31 14.50 16.31
C ASP A 58 0.79 15.26 15.05
N LYS A 59 1.84 16.07 15.20
CA LYS A 59 2.39 16.93 14.13
C LYS A 59 3.69 16.38 13.52
N ARG A 60 4.16 15.23 13.98
CA ARG A 60 5.41 14.64 13.51
C ARG A 60 5.18 14.01 12.14
N PRO A 61 5.97 14.32 11.09
CA PRO A 61 5.85 13.63 9.82
C PRO A 61 6.13 12.12 9.98
N ILE A 62 5.25 11.29 9.45
CA ILE A 62 5.37 9.83 9.53
C ILE A 62 5.42 9.22 8.13
N LEU A 63 6.55 8.59 7.81
CA LEU A 63 6.70 7.71 6.65
C LEU A 63 6.37 6.28 7.11
N ILE A 64 5.54 5.56 6.37
CA ILE A 64 5.38 4.12 6.55
C ILE A 64 5.99 3.37 5.37
N ALA A 65 6.91 2.45 5.64
CA ALA A 65 7.38 1.47 4.68
C ALA A 65 6.63 0.15 4.92
N ALA A 66 5.60 -0.07 4.10
CA ALA A 66 4.67 -1.16 4.26
C ALA A 66 5.14 -2.40 3.49
N SER A 67 5.04 -3.58 4.10
CA SER A 67 5.35 -4.90 3.51
C SER A 67 6.76 -5.00 2.88
N THR A 68 7.78 -4.50 3.58
CA THR A 68 9.17 -4.54 3.08
C THR A 68 9.72 -5.97 3.03
N HIS A 69 10.61 -6.21 2.05
CA HIS A 69 11.33 -7.47 1.87
C HIS A 69 12.84 -7.31 2.08
N LYS A 70 13.54 -8.45 2.20
CA LYS A 70 14.99 -8.46 2.34
C LYS A 70 15.63 -7.86 1.09
N GLY A 71 16.47 -6.85 1.28
CA GLY A 71 17.00 -6.03 0.19
C GLY A 71 16.38 -4.62 0.14
N GLU A 72 15.20 -4.41 0.73
CA GLU A 72 14.52 -3.11 0.74
C GLU A 72 14.69 -2.37 2.06
N ASP A 73 14.83 -3.08 3.18
CA ASP A 73 14.94 -2.45 4.50
C ASP A 73 16.15 -1.49 4.55
N GLU A 74 17.31 -1.89 4.02
CA GLU A 74 18.48 -1.03 3.92
C GLU A 74 18.27 0.18 3.00
N GLN A 75 17.49 0.02 1.93
CA GLN A 75 17.19 1.11 1.00
C GLN A 75 16.24 2.13 1.65
N VAL A 76 15.22 1.64 2.36
CA VAL A 76 14.29 2.45 3.14
C VAL A 76 15.02 3.18 4.26
N PHE A 77 15.89 2.51 5.01
CA PHE A 77 16.68 3.14 6.07
C PHE A 77 17.65 4.19 5.53
N SER A 78 18.27 3.93 4.37
CA SER A 78 19.10 4.91 3.66
C SER A 78 18.29 6.16 3.25
N ALA A 79 17.11 5.96 2.67
CA ALA A 79 16.20 7.04 2.30
C ALA A 79 15.78 7.86 3.53
N PHE A 80 15.43 7.17 4.62
CA PHE A 80 15.02 7.79 5.87
C PHE A 80 16.14 8.60 6.53
N ASN A 81 17.39 8.12 6.51
CA ASN A 81 18.53 8.89 6.97
C ASN A 81 18.70 10.20 6.18
N THR A 82 18.54 10.16 4.85
CA THR A 82 18.55 11.36 3.99
C THR A 82 17.42 12.33 4.34
N ILE A 83 16.22 11.82 4.63
CA ILE A 83 15.08 12.64 5.09
C ILE A 83 15.43 13.38 6.39
N LEU A 84 16.00 12.68 7.37
CA LEU A 84 16.40 13.28 8.66
C LEU A 84 17.49 14.36 8.49
N GLN A 85 18.43 14.16 7.56
CA GLN A 85 19.48 15.14 7.24
C GLN A 85 18.93 16.46 6.67
N HIS A 86 17.67 16.49 6.20
CA HIS A 86 16.99 17.70 5.76
C HIS A 86 16.30 18.47 6.91
N ASN A 87 16.70 18.22 8.17
CA ASN A 87 16.12 18.82 9.37
C ASN A 87 14.61 18.52 9.56
N ILE A 88 14.16 17.38 9.03
CA ILE A 88 12.80 16.88 9.25
C ILE A 88 12.86 15.90 10.43
N ASP A 89 12.22 16.23 11.54
CA ASP A 89 12.03 15.29 12.66
C ASP A 89 10.91 14.29 12.32
N ALA A 90 11.20 13.37 11.40
CA ALA A 90 10.27 12.34 10.95
C ALA A 90 10.38 11.06 11.79
N LEU A 91 9.32 10.26 11.77
CA LEU A 91 9.30 8.88 12.26
C LEU A 91 9.07 7.92 11.08
N LEU A 92 9.78 6.80 11.07
CA LEU A 92 9.57 5.70 10.13
C LEU A 92 8.79 4.58 10.82
N ILE A 93 7.57 4.30 10.37
CA ILE A 93 6.93 3.01 10.63
C ILE A 93 7.48 2.02 9.61
N ILE A 94 8.11 0.94 10.06
CA ILE A 94 8.54 -0.14 9.16
C ILE A 94 7.72 -1.40 9.43
N VAL A 95 7.15 -1.97 8.37
CA VAL A 95 6.29 -3.16 8.45
C VAL A 95 6.90 -4.28 7.58
N PRO A 96 7.80 -5.11 8.11
CA PRO A 96 8.36 -6.22 7.35
C PRO A 96 7.27 -7.22 6.93
N ARG A 97 7.32 -7.69 5.69
CA ARG A 97 6.31 -8.62 5.15
C ARG A 97 6.23 -9.96 5.91
N HIS A 98 7.35 -10.37 6.48
CA HIS A 98 7.57 -11.70 7.04
C HIS A 98 7.95 -11.60 8.53
N PRO A 99 7.14 -12.15 9.45
CA PRO A 99 7.36 -12.03 10.90
C PRO A 99 8.72 -12.51 11.40
N GLU A 100 9.28 -13.54 10.77
CA GLU A 100 10.60 -14.07 11.09
C GLU A 100 11.72 -13.03 10.92
N ARG A 101 11.46 -11.93 10.21
CA ARG A 101 12.42 -10.85 9.93
C ARG A 101 12.39 -9.72 10.95
N PHE A 102 11.42 -9.65 11.86
CA PHE A 102 11.30 -8.52 12.80
C PHE A 102 12.59 -8.27 13.58
N ASN A 103 13.22 -9.34 14.11
CA ASN A 103 14.48 -9.22 14.83
C ASN A 103 15.65 -8.79 13.92
N GLU A 104 15.71 -9.30 12.68
CA GLU A 104 16.75 -8.93 11.70
C GLU A 104 16.66 -7.44 11.38
N VAL A 105 15.44 -6.93 11.16
CA VAL A 105 15.18 -5.53 10.78
C VAL A 105 15.46 -4.57 11.95
N GLU A 106 15.05 -4.92 13.18
CA GLU A 106 15.40 -4.13 14.36
C GLU A 106 16.92 -4.02 14.53
N LEU A 107 17.63 -5.15 14.49
CA LEU A 107 19.09 -5.17 14.64
C LEU A 107 19.77 -4.35 13.54
N MET A 108 19.27 -4.40 12.30
CA MET A 108 19.79 -3.57 11.22
C MET A 108 19.61 -2.08 11.51
N ALA A 109 18.41 -1.65 11.91
CA ALA A 109 18.12 -0.26 12.23
C ALA A 109 19.03 0.26 13.36
N GLU A 110 19.19 -0.51 14.44
CA GLU A 110 20.01 -0.11 15.58
C GLU A 110 21.52 -0.17 15.31
N LYS A 111 22.01 -1.26 14.72
CA LYS A 111 23.45 -1.52 14.62
C LYS A 111 24.07 -0.89 13.39
N ASN A 112 23.37 -0.87 12.27
CA ASN A 112 23.92 -0.38 11.00
C ASN A 112 23.59 1.09 10.76
N PHE A 113 22.40 1.55 11.17
CA PHE A 113 21.94 2.92 10.96
C PHE A 113 21.86 3.77 12.24
N GLN A 114 22.11 3.17 13.40
CA GLN A 114 22.10 3.85 14.71
C GLN A 114 20.77 4.55 15.02
N PHE A 115 19.67 4.02 14.50
CA PHE A 115 18.34 4.51 14.83
C PHE A 115 17.89 4.02 16.20
N THR A 116 17.13 4.86 16.89
CA THR A 116 16.37 4.48 18.08
C THR A 116 15.08 3.77 17.66
N VAL A 117 14.95 2.50 18.03
CA VAL A 117 13.82 1.65 17.62
C VAL A 117 12.82 1.47 18.76
N HIS A 118 11.54 1.44 18.43
CA HIS A 118 10.46 1.02 19.32
C HIS A 118 9.59 -0.03 18.62
N ARG A 119 9.32 -1.15 19.28
CA ARG A 119 8.44 -2.21 18.76
C ARG A 119 6.98 -1.92 19.09
N ARG A 120 6.08 -2.22 18.15
CA ARG A 120 4.63 -2.18 18.36
C ARG A 120 4.18 -3.04 19.56
N THR A 121 4.82 -4.18 19.78
CA THR A 121 4.54 -5.08 20.92
C THR A 121 5.15 -4.64 22.25
N SER A 122 5.97 -3.59 22.27
CA SER A 122 6.58 -3.09 23.50
C SER A 122 5.52 -2.58 24.48
N LYS A 123 5.76 -2.83 25.78
CA LYS A 123 4.92 -2.31 26.86
C LYS A 123 5.44 -0.99 27.43
N ALA A 124 6.65 -0.57 27.02
CA ALA A 124 7.20 0.71 27.43
C ALA A 124 6.48 1.85 26.68
N GLU A 125 6.50 3.06 27.25
CA GLU A 125 6.07 4.24 26.52
C GLU A 125 7.04 4.54 25.36
N ILE A 126 6.50 5.07 24.26
CA ILE A 126 7.31 5.48 23.10
C ILE A 126 8.13 6.69 23.52
N ASN A 127 9.45 6.63 23.30
CA ASN A 127 10.32 7.75 23.61
C ASN A 127 10.19 8.79 22.48
N PRO A 128 10.07 10.10 22.78
CA PRO A 128 10.07 11.14 21.76
C PRO A 128 11.26 11.09 20.78
N ILE A 129 12.42 10.58 21.22
CA ILE A 129 13.59 10.44 20.34
C ILE A 129 13.51 9.23 19.40
N THR A 130 12.49 8.37 19.50
CA THR A 130 12.33 7.18 18.64
C THR A 130 12.27 7.62 17.18
N GLN A 131 13.11 7.00 16.34
CA GLN A 131 13.17 7.28 14.91
C GLN A 131 12.46 6.20 14.09
N VAL A 132 12.51 4.94 14.56
CA VAL A 132 11.89 3.80 13.88
C VAL A 132 10.87 3.14 14.79
N TYR A 133 9.64 3.03 14.31
CA TYR A 133 8.57 2.24 14.90
C TYR A 133 8.44 0.92 14.12
N LEU A 134 8.94 -0.17 14.68
CA LEU A 134 8.85 -1.49 14.07
C LEU A 134 7.47 -2.09 14.36
N ALA A 135 6.66 -2.22 13.31
CA ALA A 135 5.37 -2.91 13.39
C ALA A 135 5.59 -4.43 13.36
N ASP A 136 5.79 -5.02 14.54
CA ASP A 136 6.04 -6.44 14.75
C ASP A 136 4.76 -7.24 15.06
N THR A 137 3.64 -6.84 14.45
CA THR A 137 2.32 -7.46 14.60
C THR A 137 1.67 -7.73 13.25
N MET A 138 0.71 -8.66 13.23
CA MET A 138 -0.03 -9.05 12.02
C MET A 138 -1.47 -8.53 12.07
N GLY A 139 -2.01 -8.13 10.92
CA GLY A 139 -3.41 -7.71 10.79
C GLY A 139 -3.69 -6.24 11.10
N GLU A 140 -2.67 -5.44 11.43
CA GLU A 140 -2.82 -4.00 11.76
C GLU A 140 -2.47 -3.07 10.57
N MET A 141 -2.37 -3.57 9.33
CA MET A 141 -1.87 -2.77 8.20
C MET A 141 -2.68 -1.49 7.95
N LEU A 142 -4.01 -1.58 7.86
CA LEU A 142 -4.86 -0.40 7.62
C LEU A 142 -4.76 0.64 8.74
N LEU A 143 -4.64 0.18 9.99
CA LEU A 143 -4.40 1.02 11.16
C LEU A 143 -3.09 1.79 11.02
N LEU A 144 -2.00 1.08 10.72
CA LEU A 144 -0.66 1.65 10.58
C LEU A 144 -0.61 2.64 9.41
N LEU A 145 -1.16 2.27 8.25
CA LEU A 145 -1.29 3.16 7.10
C LEU A 145 -2.08 4.43 7.46
N ALA A 146 -3.24 4.28 8.09
CA ALA A 146 -4.09 5.41 8.48
C ALA A 146 -3.41 6.37 9.49
N SER A 147 -2.48 5.87 10.31
CA SER A 147 -1.69 6.67 11.26
C SER A 147 -0.50 7.42 10.64
N SER A 148 -0.17 7.15 9.38
CA SER A 148 0.98 7.72 8.67
C SER A 148 0.61 8.92 7.78
N ASP A 149 1.60 9.64 7.25
CA ASP A 149 1.40 10.74 6.30
C ASP A 149 1.72 10.33 4.86
N VAL A 150 2.80 9.56 4.66
CA VAL A 150 3.25 9.08 3.34
C VAL A 150 3.54 7.59 3.43
N THR A 151 3.09 6.83 2.42
CA THR A 151 3.34 5.39 2.31
C THR A 151 4.41 5.11 1.25
N PHE A 152 5.37 4.25 1.57
CA PHE A 152 6.15 3.49 0.61
C PHE A 152 5.66 2.04 0.63
N MET A 153 5.30 1.50 -0.53
CA MET A 153 4.82 0.13 -0.69
C MET A 153 5.97 -0.76 -1.17
N GLY A 154 6.44 -1.65 -0.30
CA GLY A 154 7.56 -2.57 -0.58
C GLY A 154 7.23 -3.68 -1.57
N GLY A 155 8.14 -4.64 -1.68
CA GLY A 155 8.14 -5.68 -2.71
C GLY A 155 8.49 -5.15 -4.10
N SER A 156 8.95 -3.91 -4.20
CA SER A 156 8.95 -3.12 -5.43
C SER A 156 10.34 -2.58 -5.82
N LEU A 157 11.31 -2.55 -4.91
CA LEU A 157 12.69 -2.08 -5.15
C LEU A 157 13.72 -3.22 -5.30
N ILE A 158 13.28 -4.47 -5.41
CA ILE A 158 14.16 -5.66 -5.49
C ILE A 158 14.03 -6.43 -6.81
N GLY A 159 13.73 -5.70 -7.90
CA GLY A 159 13.56 -6.26 -9.24
C GLY A 159 12.42 -7.28 -9.29
N ASP A 160 12.60 -8.38 -10.02
CA ASP A 160 11.53 -9.35 -10.29
C ASP A 160 11.32 -10.40 -9.19
N LYS A 161 11.85 -10.16 -7.97
CA LYS A 161 11.78 -11.15 -6.88
C LYS A 161 10.39 -11.26 -6.24
N VAL A 162 9.63 -10.17 -6.23
CA VAL A 162 8.35 -10.08 -5.51
C VAL A 162 7.24 -9.58 -6.44
N GLY A 163 7.43 -8.44 -7.11
CA GLY A 163 6.45 -7.90 -8.06
C GLY A 163 5.44 -6.91 -7.48
N GLY A 164 5.83 -6.23 -6.40
CA GLY A 164 5.04 -5.23 -5.69
C GLY A 164 4.01 -5.83 -4.74
N HIS A 165 3.41 -4.96 -3.94
CA HIS A 165 2.27 -5.26 -3.06
C HIS A 165 1.06 -4.38 -3.39
N ASN A 166 -0.06 -4.66 -2.73
CA ASN A 166 -1.33 -4.04 -3.01
C ASN A 166 -1.39 -2.55 -2.63
N LEU A 167 -1.46 -1.67 -3.62
CA LEU A 167 -1.61 -0.22 -3.42
C LEU A 167 -3.05 0.23 -3.12
N LEU A 168 -4.04 -0.67 -3.13
CA LEU A 168 -5.43 -0.32 -2.81
C LEU A 168 -5.63 -0.03 -1.32
N GLU A 169 -4.83 -0.63 -0.44
CA GLU A 169 -4.90 -0.38 1.00
C GLU A 169 -4.56 1.08 1.35
N PRO A 170 -3.38 1.64 0.97
CA PRO A 170 -3.10 3.05 1.21
C PRO A 170 -4.07 3.99 0.48
N ALA A 171 -4.50 3.62 -0.75
CA ALA A 171 -5.49 4.40 -1.49
C ALA A 171 -6.84 4.47 -0.77
N ALA A 172 -7.32 3.36 -0.20
CA ALA A 172 -8.60 3.31 0.51
C ALA A 172 -8.60 4.15 1.80
N VAL A 173 -7.49 4.16 2.55
CA VAL A 173 -7.32 5.05 3.72
C VAL A 173 -6.92 6.48 3.32
N GLY A 174 -6.81 6.77 2.02
CA GLY A 174 -6.52 8.09 1.47
C GLY A 174 -5.12 8.61 1.79
N LYS A 175 -4.11 7.74 1.75
CA LYS A 175 -2.71 8.10 1.95
C LYS A 175 -1.98 8.16 0.61
N PRO A 176 -1.15 9.19 0.38
CA PRO A 176 -0.26 9.20 -0.77
C PRO A 176 0.70 8.01 -0.68
N ALA A 177 0.91 7.32 -1.80
CA ALA A 177 1.79 6.15 -1.86
C ALA A 177 2.88 6.29 -2.92
N ILE A 178 4.05 5.77 -2.59
CA ILE A 178 5.22 5.65 -3.45
C ILE A 178 5.49 4.15 -3.59
N THR A 179 5.86 3.69 -4.78
CA THR A 179 6.29 2.31 -5.03
C THR A 179 7.57 2.29 -5.85
N GLY A 180 8.35 1.22 -5.74
CA GLY A 180 9.45 0.93 -6.67
C GLY A 180 8.95 0.53 -8.07
N PRO A 181 9.86 0.34 -9.05
CA PRO A 181 9.50 0.06 -10.44
C PRO A 181 8.98 -1.36 -10.67
N SER A 182 9.11 -2.27 -9.71
CA SER A 182 8.61 -3.64 -9.82
C SER A 182 7.22 -3.78 -9.21
N TYR A 183 6.19 -3.79 -10.05
CA TYR A 183 4.78 -3.90 -9.64
C TYR A 183 3.96 -4.82 -10.56
N TYR A 184 4.60 -5.77 -11.25
CA TYR A 184 3.94 -6.60 -12.27
C TYR A 184 2.77 -7.45 -11.74
N ASN A 185 2.69 -7.77 -10.45
CA ASN A 185 1.51 -8.46 -9.87
C ASN A 185 0.28 -7.54 -9.71
N PHE A 186 0.51 -6.23 -9.77
CA PHE A 186 -0.46 -5.16 -9.54
C PHE A 186 -0.42 -4.13 -10.67
N ILE A 187 -0.04 -4.52 -11.90
CA ILE A 187 0.14 -3.60 -13.03
C ILE A 187 -1.10 -2.74 -13.28
N ASP A 188 -2.27 -3.35 -13.42
CA ASP A 188 -3.51 -2.63 -13.74
C ASP A 188 -3.89 -1.64 -12.63
N ILE A 189 -3.67 -2.00 -11.36
CA ILE A 189 -3.95 -1.14 -10.20
C ILE A 189 -2.95 0.01 -10.16
N THR A 190 -1.67 -0.30 -10.33
CA THR A 190 -0.58 0.68 -10.23
C THR A 190 -0.69 1.71 -11.34
N GLU A 191 -0.94 1.28 -12.58
CA GLU A 191 -1.09 2.18 -13.72
C GLU A 191 -2.32 3.09 -13.56
N GLN A 192 -3.46 2.57 -13.11
CA GLN A 192 -4.65 3.38 -12.83
C GLN A 192 -4.39 4.44 -11.77
N LEU A 193 -3.76 4.05 -10.66
CA LEU A 193 -3.40 4.98 -9.59
C LEU A 193 -2.37 6.02 -10.06
N HIS A 194 -1.39 5.61 -10.87
CA HIS A 194 -0.37 6.52 -11.38
C HIS A 194 -0.97 7.54 -12.36
N GLN A 195 -1.81 7.11 -13.30
CA GLN A 195 -2.54 7.99 -14.22
C GLN A 195 -3.45 8.99 -13.48
N ALA A 196 -3.99 8.58 -12.33
CA ALA A 196 -4.79 9.45 -11.47
C ALA A 196 -3.96 10.41 -10.60
N ASN A 197 -2.62 10.40 -10.68
CA ASN A 197 -1.73 11.12 -9.77
C ASN A 197 -2.00 10.77 -8.29
N ALA A 198 -2.28 9.49 -8.02
CA ALA A 198 -2.49 8.96 -6.68
C ALA A 198 -1.23 8.29 -6.11
N ILE A 199 -0.29 7.91 -6.98
CA ILE A 199 0.99 7.32 -6.61
C ILE A 199 2.16 7.91 -7.40
N GLU A 200 3.34 7.81 -6.81
CA GLU A 200 4.62 8.09 -7.46
C GLU A 200 5.45 6.79 -7.57
N ILE A 201 6.34 6.74 -8.56
CA ILE A 201 7.27 5.62 -8.73
C ILE A 201 8.69 6.11 -8.44
N CYS A 202 9.38 5.47 -7.50
CA CYS A 202 10.78 5.74 -7.18
C CYS A 202 11.69 4.65 -7.76
N GLN A 203 12.85 5.01 -8.33
CA GLN A 203 13.79 4.01 -8.86
C GLN A 203 14.70 3.42 -7.76
N ASP A 204 14.96 4.18 -6.71
CA ASP A 204 15.91 3.83 -5.65
C ASP A 204 15.65 4.62 -4.35
N SER A 205 16.50 4.41 -3.35
CA SER A 205 16.45 5.09 -2.05
C SER A 205 16.57 6.61 -2.14
N SER A 206 17.32 7.14 -3.10
CA SER A 206 17.56 8.58 -3.23
C SER A 206 16.29 9.27 -3.75
N MET A 207 15.68 8.70 -4.80
CA MET A 207 14.42 9.20 -5.34
C MET A 207 13.27 9.03 -4.34
N LEU A 208 13.26 7.93 -3.58
CA LEU A 208 12.32 7.75 -2.47
C LEU A 208 12.44 8.89 -1.45
N ALA A 209 13.66 9.24 -1.02
CA ALA A 209 13.87 10.33 -0.08
C ALA A 209 13.38 11.68 -0.64
N GLU A 210 13.72 12.01 -1.89
CA GLU A 210 13.31 13.25 -2.56
C GLU A 210 11.78 13.40 -2.61
N GLN A 211 11.08 12.34 -3.04
CA GLN A 211 9.62 12.33 -3.12
C GLN A 211 8.97 12.48 -1.75
N VAL A 212 9.48 11.77 -0.73
CA VAL A 212 8.98 11.90 0.64
C VAL A 212 9.21 13.30 1.21
N ILE A 213 10.40 13.89 1.01
CA ILE A 213 10.70 15.27 1.45
C ILE A 213 9.74 16.27 0.78
N THR A 214 9.51 16.12 -0.51
CA THR A 214 8.59 16.96 -1.28
C THR A 214 7.17 16.86 -0.74
N LEU A 215 6.71 15.63 -0.47
CA LEU A 215 5.39 15.40 0.13
C LEU A 215 5.31 16.01 1.53
N PHE A 216 6.25 15.70 2.44
CA PHE A 216 6.30 16.27 3.80
C PHE A 216 6.28 17.81 3.82
N SER A 217 6.90 18.45 2.84
CA SER A 217 6.92 19.91 2.72
C SER A 217 5.65 20.50 2.10
N ASN A 218 4.75 19.68 1.55
CA ASN A 218 3.54 20.13 0.85
C ASN A 218 2.28 19.33 1.26
N PRO A 219 1.63 19.71 2.38
CA PRO A 219 0.40 19.05 2.86
C PRO A 219 -0.75 19.06 1.84
N LYS A 220 -0.82 20.07 0.96
CA LYS A 220 -1.85 20.11 -0.09
C LYS A 220 -1.63 19.01 -1.13
N SER A 221 -0.38 18.78 -1.52
CA SER A 221 -0.02 17.70 -2.44
C SER A 221 -0.33 16.34 -1.84
N GLN A 222 0.07 16.12 -0.57
CA GLN A 222 -0.25 14.89 0.16
C GLN A 222 -1.75 14.59 0.16
N HIS A 223 -2.56 15.57 0.54
CA HIS A 223 -4.01 15.43 0.58
C HIS A 223 -4.59 15.15 -0.80
N LEU A 224 -4.20 15.91 -1.83
CA LEU A 224 -4.69 15.73 -3.19
C LEU A 224 -4.38 14.32 -3.73
N MET A 225 -3.15 13.85 -3.54
CA MET A 225 -2.70 12.54 -3.97
C MET A 225 -3.47 11.41 -3.25
N GLY A 226 -3.67 11.52 -1.94
CA GLY A 226 -4.50 10.59 -1.17
C GLY A 226 -5.97 10.58 -1.61
N GLU A 227 -6.57 11.75 -1.87
CA GLU A 227 -7.94 11.86 -2.39
C GLU A 227 -8.09 11.22 -3.77
N ASN A 228 -7.11 11.40 -4.65
CA ASN A 228 -7.10 10.76 -5.97
C ASN A 228 -7.11 9.23 -5.83
N GLY A 229 -6.28 8.69 -4.92
CA GLY A 229 -6.28 7.25 -4.63
C GLY A 229 -7.64 6.75 -4.16
N ARG A 230 -8.27 7.46 -3.21
CA ARG A 230 -9.59 7.09 -2.70
C ARG A 230 -10.65 7.11 -3.78
N LYS A 231 -10.62 8.09 -4.69
CA LYS A 231 -11.54 8.17 -5.83
C LYS A 231 -11.37 6.97 -6.77
N VAL A 232 -10.13 6.57 -7.08
CA VAL A 232 -9.87 5.37 -7.90
C VAL A 232 -10.46 4.12 -7.25
N VAL A 233 -10.30 3.95 -5.94
CA VAL A 233 -10.91 2.83 -5.21
C VAL A 233 -12.43 2.87 -5.32
N GLN A 234 -13.06 4.01 -4.99
CA GLN A 234 -14.52 4.18 -5.01
C GLN A 234 -15.13 3.94 -6.40
N GLN A 235 -14.47 4.41 -7.46
CA GLN A 235 -14.95 4.24 -8.84
C GLN A 235 -14.91 2.79 -9.33
N ASN A 236 -14.02 1.97 -8.77
CA ASN A 236 -13.83 0.58 -9.20
C ASN A 236 -14.52 -0.44 -8.28
N GLN A 237 -15.21 0.01 -7.21
CA GLN A 237 -15.97 -0.83 -6.30
C GLN A 237 -17.24 -1.43 -6.94
N GLY A 238 -17.83 -2.39 -6.23
CA GLY A 238 -19.05 -3.10 -6.61
C GLY A 238 -18.80 -4.33 -7.48
N ALA A 239 -17.56 -4.78 -7.66
CA ALA A 239 -17.27 -5.95 -8.47
C ALA A 239 -17.84 -7.21 -7.79
N VAL A 240 -17.71 -7.34 -6.48
CA VAL A 240 -18.32 -8.41 -5.69
C VAL A 240 -19.83 -8.46 -5.91
N GLN A 241 -20.53 -7.33 -5.80
CA GLN A 241 -21.99 -7.31 -5.99
C GLN A 241 -22.37 -7.71 -7.42
N ARG A 242 -21.69 -7.15 -8.44
CA ARG A 242 -21.92 -7.54 -9.85
C ARG A 242 -21.66 -9.02 -10.10
N THR A 243 -20.64 -9.60 -9.46
CA THR A 243 -20.36 -11.03 -9.51
C THR A 243 -21.48 -11.85 -8.87
N ILE A 244 -21.95 -11.48 -7.67
CA ILE A 244 -23.07 -12.14 -6.98
C ILE A 244 -24.34 -12.08 -7.83
N ASP A 245 -24.70 -10.90 -8.33
CA ASP A 245 -25.88 -10.71 -9.17
C ASP A 245 -25.81 -11.60 -10.42
N SER A 246 -24.63 -11.71 -11.04
CA SER A 246 -24.42 -12.52 -12.25
C SER A 246 -24.49 -14.03 -12.05
N ILE A 247 -24.30 -14.53 -10.81
CA ILE A 247 -24.36 -15.97 -10.50
C ILE A 247 -25.66 -16.37 -9.79
N THR A 248 -26.38 -15.42 -9.20
CA THR A 248 -27.62 -15.69 -8.45
C THR A 248 -28.67 -16.36 -9.34
N ASP A 249 -28.78 -15.95 -10.60
CA ASP A 249 -29.67 -16.54 -11.59
C ASP A 249 -29.41 -18.04 -11.86
N TYR A 250 -28.25 -18.57 -11.45
CA TYR A 250 -27.86 -19.97 -11.61
C TYR A 250 -27.96 -20.80 -10.32
N LEU A 251 -28.31 -20.19 -9.20
CA LEU A 251 -28.45 -20.87 -7.90
C LEU A 251 -29.87 -21.43 -7.66
N HIS A 252 -30.73 -21.39 -8.68
CA HIS A 252 -32.11 -21.85 -8.67
C HIS A 252 -32.32 -23.08 -9.55
#